data_AF-A0A9E0KY59-F1
#
_entry.id   AF-A0A9E0KY59-F1
#
_cell.length_a   1.000
_cell.length_b   1.000
_cell.length_c   1.000
_cell.angle_alpha   90.00
_cell.angle_beta   90.00
_cell.angle_gamma   90.00
#
_symmetry.space_group_name_H-M   'P 1'
#
loop_
_entity.id
_entity.type
_entity.pdbx_description
1 polymer ?
#
loop_
_entity_poly.entity_id
_entity_poly.type
_entity_poly.pdbx_seq_one_letter_code
_entity_poly.pdbx_strand_id
1 'polypeptide(L)'
;MKVGKWSWVVPTIVLLAGCAAPGTVRLYDGEARQPAEVALISAPEQVQVMALDGVEPTGLLRQHSQSLELLPGEHVLTLRYVQLFQINASEHEVVRSRQAALRFTAVAGTEYRLEMDKQPSLDAARKFAKAPQFRLINNANETVGQSTAIKSYAEASLIDTITKAFESTQNSDAQTQAQTHLDLLKDVWGRATPDEREAFQLWLTQQPK
;
A
#
# COMPACT_ATOMS: atom_id res chain seq x y z
N MET A 1 41.18 -65.32 25.62
CA MET A 1 40.23 -64.73 24.66
C MET A 1 39.12 -64.01 25.42
N LYS A 2 39.08 -62.67 25.39
CA LYS A 2 37.91 -61.82 25.67
C LYS A 2 38.26 -60.42 25.13
N VAL A 3 37.73 -60.10 23.96
CA VAL A 3 37.91 -58.78 23.31
C VAL A 3 36.86 -57.82 23.88
N GLY A 4 37.33 -56.78 24.57
CA GLY A 4 36.50 -55.71 25.12
C GLY A 4 36.02 -54.78 24.02
N LYS A 5 34.70 -54.63 23.88
CA LYS A 5 34.05 -53.80 22.86
C LYS A 5 34.04 -52.35 23.34
N TRP A 6 34.89 -51.51 22.75
CA TRP A 6 34.93 -50.06 23.00
C TRP A 6 33.86 -49.39 22.14
N SER A 7 32.73 -48.98 22.74
CA SER A 7 31.77 -48.11 22.06
C SER A 7 32.29 -46.68 22.09
N TRP A 8 32.63 -46.14 20.91
CA TRP A 8 32.98 -44.74 20.74
C TRP A 8 31.70 -43.97 20.41
N VAL A 9 31.28 -43.09 21.32
CA VAL A 9 30.13 -42.21 21.13
C VAL A 9 30.58 -41.02 20.29
N VAL A 10 30.10 -40.93 19.05
CA VAL A 10 30.36 -39.79 18.16
C VAL A 10 29.40 -38.66 18.55
N PRO A 11 29.88 -37.46 18.93
CA PRO A 11 29.00 -36.35 19.25
C PRO A 11 28.51 -35.71 17.95
N THR A 12 27.20 -35.79 17.70
CA THR A 12 26.53 -35.09 16.60
C THR A 12 26.46 -33.60 16.94
N ILE A 13 27.34 -32.81 16.34
CA ILE A 13 27.28 -31.34 16.39
C ILE A 13 26.10 -30.88 15.53
N VAL A 14 25.04 -30.37 16.17
CA VAL A 14 23.92 -29.72 15.50
C VAL A 14 24.29 -28.25 15.26
N LEU A 15 24.64 -27.91 14.03
CA LEU A 15 24.82 -26.53 13.59
C LEU A 15 23.43 -25.92 13.33
N LEU A 16 22.94 -25.11 14.27
CA LEU A 16 21.78 -24.25 14.07
C LEU A 16 22.18 -23.11 13.11
N ALA A 17 21.90 -23.29 11.82
CA ALA A 17 21.96 -22.21 10.84
C ALA A 17 20.73 -21.31 10.99
N GLY A 18 20.87 -20.22 11.74
CA GLY A 18 19.86 -19.15 11.79
C GLY A 18 19.90 -18.33 10.51
N CYS A 19 19.17 -18.76 9.46
CA CYS A 19 18.92 -17.91 8.30
C CYS A 19 17.97 -16.78 8.70
N ALA A 20 18.50 -15.56 8.85
CA ALA A 20 17.70 -14.35 8.84
C ALA A 20 17.21 -14.11 7.40
N ALA A 21 16.09 -14.72 7.03
CA ALA A 21 15.43 -14.43 5.76
C ALA A 21 14.93 -12.98 5.74
N PRO A 22 14.99 -12.28 4.60
CA PRO A 22 14.39 -10.96 4.46
C PRO A 22 12.92 -11.03 4.89
N GLY A 23 12.53 -10.15 5.81
CA GLY A 23 11.20 -10.20 6.42
C GLY A 23 10.13 -9.77 5.42
N THR A 24 9.29 -10.71 5.00
CA THR A 24 8.03 -10.40 4.32
C THR A 24 7.08 -9.76 5.32
N VAL A 25 6.51 -8.60 4.99
CA VAL A 25 5.47 -7.96 5.80
C VAL A 25 4.11 -8.32 5.24
N ARG A 26 3.26 -8.90 6.08
CA ARG A 26 1.88 -9.21 5.73
C ARG A 26 0.99 -8.00 5.97
N LEU A 27 0.22 -7.63 4.95
CA LEU A 27 -0.63 -6.44 4.93
C LEU A 27 -2.11 -6.76 5.16
N TYR A 28 -2.42 -7.97 5.64
CA TYR A 28 -3.77 -8.45 5.87
C TYR A 28 -3.85 -9.19 7.21
N ASP A 29 -5.05 -9.22 7.80
CA ASP A 29 -5.31 -9.93 9.05
C ASP A 29 -5.61 -11.41 8.83
N GLY A 30 -5.18 -12.24 9.78
CA GLY A 30 -5.47 -13.67 9.82
C GLY A 30 -4.24 -14.57 9.60
N GLU A 31 -4.50 -15.82 9.26
CA GLU A 31 -3.46 -16.83 9.07
C GLU A 31 -2.65 -16.57 7.79
N ALA A 32 -1.40 -17.03 7.78
CA ALA A 32 -0.56 -17.00 6.58
C ALA A 32 -1.25 -17.80 5.46
N ARG A 33 -1.36 -17.18 4.28
CA ARG A 33 -1.97 -17.78 3.10
C ARG A 33 -0.90 -18.46 2.26
N GLN A 34 -1.31 -19.33 1.34
CA GLN A 34 -0.35 -19.93 0.41
C GLN A 34 0.12 -18.86 -0.59
N PRO A 35 1.37 -18.92 -1.09
CA PRO A 35 1.89 -17.94 -2.06
C PRO A 35 1.01 -17.77 -3.32
N ALA A 36 0.29 -18.82 -3.73
CA ALA A 36 -0.63 -18.78 -4.87
C ALA A 36 -1.95 -18.02 -4.59
N GLU A 37 -2.28 -17.76 -3.33
CA GLU A 37 -3.51 -17.06 -2.90
C GLU A 37 -3.27 -15.58 -2.58
N VAL A 38 -2.02 -15.12 -2.62
CA VAL A 38 -1.61 -13.76 -2.27
C VAL A 38 -0.88 -13.11 -3.43
N ALA A 39 -0.87 -11.79 -3.45
CA ALA A 39 0.03 -11.01 -4.27
C ALA A 39 1.26 -10.61 -3.45
N LEU A 40 2.39 -10.43 -4.12
CA LEU A 40 3.63 -9.94 -3.50
C LEU A 40 4.08 -8.65 -4.18
N ILE A 41 4.40 -7.62 -3.40
CA ILE A 41 4.96 -6.36 -3.92
C ILE A 41 6.36 -6.19 -3.37
N SER A 42 7.35 -6.04 -4.24
CA SER A 42 8.71 -5.67 -3.87
C SER A 42 8.92 -4.16 -4.03
N ALA A 43 9.40 -3.50 -2.98
CA ALA A 43 9.75 -2.08 -2.99
C ALA A 43 11.28 -1.88 -2.90
N PRO A 44 11.88 -0.98 -3.71
CA PRO A 44 13.28 -0.61 -3.57
C PRO A 44 13.50 0.22 -2.30
N GLU A 45 14.75 0.25 -1.81
CA GLU A 45 15.14 0.93 -0.57
C GLU A 45 14.63 2.39 -0.48
N GLN A 46 14.69 3.13 -1.58
CA GLN A 46 14.32 4.55 -1.58
C GLN A 46 12.80 4.79 -1.62
N VAL A 47 11.99 3.75 -1.80
CA VAL A 47 10.52 3.84 -1.83
C VAL A 47 9.97 3.28 -0.52
N GLN A 48 9.47 4.18 0.30
CA GLN A 48 8.82 3.84 1.55
C GLN A 48 7.32 3.66 1.34
N VAL A 49 6.80 2.47 1.61
CA VAL A 49 5.36 2.23 1.71
C VAL A 49 4.89 2.67 3.09
N MET A 50 3.88 3.54 3.12
CA MET A 50 3.36 4.16 4.34
C MET A 50 2.06 3.50 4.78
N ALA A 51 1.15 3.26 3.84
CA ALA A 51 -0.13 2.64 4.10
C ALA A 51 -0.58 1.77 2.93
N LEU A 52 -1.40 0.76 3.23
CA LEU A 52 -2.24 0.04 2.28
C LEU A 52 -3.69 0.34 2.68
N ASP A 53 -4.50 0.81 1.73
CA ASP A 53 -5.93 1.13 1.93
C ASP A 53 -6.18 2.10 3.10
N GLY A 54 -5.26 3.04 3.31
CA GLY A 54 -5.29 4.01 4.39
C GLY A 54 -4.86 3.49 5.77
N VAL A 55 -4.56 2.19 5.89
CA VAL A 55 -4.07 1.57 7.13
C VAL A 55 -2.55 1.48 7.09
N GLU A 56 -1.89 2.00 8.13
CA GLU A 56 -0.45 1.81 8.33
C GLU A 56 -0.21 0.39 8.90
N PRO A 57 0.39 -0.53 8.12
CA PRO A 57 0.60 -1.89 8.55
C PRO A 57 1.63 -1.97 9.68
N THR A 58 1.30 -2.74 10.70
CA THR A 58 2.17 -2.92 11.86
C THR A 58 3.49 -3.56 11.42
N GLY A 59 4.61 -2.85 11.63
CA GLY A 59 5.95 -3.35 11.31
C GLY A 59 6.60 -2.78 10.04
N LEU A 60 5.90 -1.98 9.23
CA LEU A 60 6.53 -1.28 8.08
C LEU A 60 7.67 -0.33 8.49
N LEU A 61 7.68 0.12 9.74
CA LEU A 61 8.56 1.18 10.24
C LEU A 61 10.04 0.82 10.37
N ARG A 62 10.48 -0.42 10.11
CA ARG A 62 11.83 -0.85 10.52
C ARG A 62 12.81 -1.29 9.44
N GLN A 63 12.42 -1.54 8.19
CA GLN A 63 13.34 -2.14 7.21
C GLN A 63 13.25 -1.46 5.84
N HIS A 64 14.40 -1.08 5.29
CA HIS A 64 14.57 -0.70 3.89
C HIS A 64 14.56 -1.96 3.02
N SER A 65 13.80 -1.94 1.92
CA SER A 65 13.53 -3.10 1.03
C SER A 65 12.65 -4.16 1.69
N GLN A 66 11.36 -4.15 1.37
CA GLN A 66 10.37 -5.09 1.91
C GLN A 66 9.65 -5.79 0.76
N SER A 67 9.37 -7.08 0.96
CA SER A 67 8.35 -7.80 0.21
C SER A 67 7.05 -7.71 1.00
N LEU A 68 6.01 -7.19 0.37
CA LEU A 68 4.71 -6.92 0.97
C LEU A 68 3.73 -7.96 0.46
N GLU A 69 3.14 -8.72 1.36
CA GLU A 69 2.14 -9.73 1.02
C GLU A 69 0.74 -9.17 1.27
N LEU A 70 -0.12 -9.25 0.27
CA LEU A 70 -1.47 -8.72 0.30
C LEU A 70 -2.46 -9.67 -0.38
N LEU A 71 -3.73 -9.55 -0.03
CA LEU A 71 -4.79 -10.33 -0.66
C LEU A 71 -5.07 -9.81 -2.08
N PRO A 72 -5.69 -10.63 -2.95
CA PRO A 72 -6.16 -10.17 -4.25
C PRO A 72 -7.32 -9.18 -4.11
N GLY A 73 -7.38 -8.19 -5.00
CA GLY A 73 -8.42 -7.15 -4.98
C GLY A 73 -7.91 -5.77 -5.38
N GLU A 74 -8.81 -4.78 -5.31
CA GLU A 74 -8.45 -3.37 -5.52
C GLU A 74 -7.76 -2.82 -4.27
N HIS A 75 -6.61 -2.17 -4.47
CA HIS A 75 -5.83 -1.60 -3.38
C HIS A 75 -5.27 -0.23 -3.71
N VAL A 76 -5.02 0.57 -2.67
CA VAL A 76 -4.36 1.87 -2.74
C VAL A 76 -3.13 1.89 -1.84
N LEU A 77 -1.96 2.01 -2.45
CA LEU A 77 -0.70 2.23 -1.74
C LEU A 77 -0.44 3.71 -1.52
N THR A 78 -0.07 4.06 -0.29
CA THR A 78 0.51 5.36 0.02
C THR A 78 2.02 5.23 0.06
N LEU A 79 2.72 5.95 -0.81
CA LEU A 79 4.15 5.84 -1.04
C LEU A 79 4.87 7.16 -0.74
N ARG A 80 6.13 7.07 -0.33
CA ARG A 80 7.03 8.22 -0.14
C ARG A 80 8.43 7.89 -0.60
N TYR A 81 9.06 8.81 -1.31
CA TYR A 81 10.48 8.72 -1.62
C TYR A 81 11.33 9.23 -0.45
N VAL A 82 12.36 8.48 -0.11
CA VAL A 82 13.37 8.83 0.91
C VAL A 82 14.75 8.42 0.41
N GLN A 83 15.71 9.33 0.44
CA GLN A 83 17.11 8.99 0.12
C GLN A 83 18.08 9.80 0.95
N LEU A 84 19.09 9.13 1.50
CA LEU A 84 20.24 9.73 2.17
C LEU A 84 21.34 10.03 1.16
N PHE A 85 21.85 11.25 1.16
CA PHE A 85 23.00 11.69 0.40
C PHE A 85 24.14 12.04 1.36
N GLN A 86 25.29 11.43 1.16
CA GLN A 86 26.52 11.82 1.85
C GLN A 86 27.18 12.96 1.06
N ILE A 87 27.25 14.15 1.65
CA ILE A 87 27.83 15.34 0.99
C ILE A 87 29.35 15.36 1.21
N ASN A 88 29.79 15.11 2.44
CA ASN A 88 31.19 14.93 2.84
C ASN A 88 31.25 14.03 4.09
N ALA A 89 32.42 13.84 4.71
CA ALA A 89 32.58 12.91 5.83
C ALA A 89 31.69 13.21 7.06
N SER A 90 31.29 14.47 7.26
CA SER A 90 30.48 14.91 8.42
C SER A 90 29.07 15.35 8.06
N GLU A 91 28.83 15.70 6.80
CA GLU A 91 27.57 16.29 6.33
C GLU A 91 26.79 15.30 5.46
N HIS A 92 25.52 15.14 5.81
CA HIS A 92 24.58 14.32 5.09
C HIS A 92 23.24 15.04 4.95
N GLU A 93 22.51 14.73 3.90
CA GLU A 93 21.16 15.25 3.69
C GLU A 93 20.20 14.10 3.39
N VAL A 94 19.03 14.11 4.05
CA VAL A 94 17.95 13.18 3.73
C VAL A 94 16.87 13.92 2.96
N VAL A 95 16.73 13.57 1.69
CA VAL A 95 15.64 14.08 0.85
C VAL A 95 14.40 13.23 1.08
N ARG A 96 13.27 13.86 1.37
CA ARG A 96 11.95 13.21 1.53
C ARG A 96 10.92 13.88 0.63
N SER A 97 10.15 13.09 -0.10
CA SER A 97 9.04 13.61 -0.90
C SER A 97 7.76 13.81 -0.07
N ARG A 98 6.79 14.49 -0.67
CA ARG A 98 5.37 14.31 -0.27
C ARG A 98 4.91 12.89 -0.58
N GLN A 99 3.77 12.52 -0.01
CA GLN A 99 3.17 11.22 -0.27
C GLN A 99 2.52 11.18 -1.65
N ALA A 100 2.49 9.99 -2.25
CA ALA A 100 1.80 9.70 -3.50
C ALA A 100 0.90 8.48 -3.32
N ALA A 101 -0.27 8.50 -3.95
CA ALA A 101 -1.21 7.39 -3.95
C ALA A 101 -1.07 6.58 -5.25
N LEU A 102 -0.94 5.27 -5.16
CA LEU A 102 -0.92 4.37 -6.31
C LEU A 102 -2.04 3.34 -6.15
N ARG A 103 -3.01 3.38 -7.07
CA ARG A 103 -4.10 2.40 -7.15
C ARG A 103 -3.78 1.31 -8.16
N PHE A 104 -4.15 0.07 -7.84
CA PHE A 104 -3.97 -1.09 -8.70
C PHE A 104 -4.86 -2.26 -8.24
N THR A 105 -5.07 -3.22 -9.13
CA THR A 105 -5.73 -4.50 -8.84
C THR A 105 -4.67 -5.58 -8.60
N ALA A 106 -4.61 -6.12 -7.39
CA ALA A 106 -3.78 -7.25 -7.04
C ALA A 106 -4.41 -8.57 -7.52
N VAL A 107 -3.61 -9.41 -8.18
CA VAL A 107 -4.00 -10.74 -8.66
C VAL A 107 -3.25 -11.81 -7.85
N ALA A 108 -3.98 -12.85 -7.45
CA ALA A 108 -3.43 -13.97 -6.69
C ALA A 108 -2.24 -14.62 -7.43
N GLY A 109 -1.19 -14.96 -6.69
CA GLY A 109 0.02 -15.58 -7.23
C GLY A 109 0.87 -14.67 -8.12
N THR A 110 0.56 -13.36 -8.18
CA THR A 110 1.32 -12.40 -8.98
C THR A 110 2.33 -11.64 -8.14
N GLU A 111 3.53 -11.53 -8.67
CA GLU A 111 4.58 -10.67 -8.13
C GLU A 111 4.60 -9.33 -8.87
N TYR A 112 4.70 -8.28 -8.08
CA TYR A 112 4.77 -6.90 -8.54
C TYR A 112 6.04 -6.23 -8.03
N ARG A 113 6.50 -5.22 -8.77
CA ARG A 113 7.68 -4.42 -8.42
C ARG A 113 7.33 -2.94 -8.49
N LEU A 114 7.59 -2.23 -7.40
CA LEU A 114 7.56 -0.78 -7.39
C LEU A 114 8.83 -0.23 -8.05
N GLU A 115 8.65 0.69 -8.97
CA GLU A 115 9.72 1.35 -9.69
C GLU A 115 9.58 2.87 -9.64
N MET A 116 10.73 3.53 -9.69
CA MET A 116 10.83 4.96 -9.98
C MET A 116 12.12 5.20 -10.77
N ASP A 117 12.21 6.36 -11.40
CA ASP A 117 13.46 6.78 -12.02
C ASP A 117 14.55 6.96 -10.95
N LYS A 118 15.75 6.48 -11.24
CA LYS A 118 16.89 6.62 -10.32
C LYS A 118 17.32 8.09 -10.27
N GLN A 119 17.50 8.62 -9.07
CA GLN A 119 17.97 9.99 -8.85
C GLN A 119 19.50 10.01 -8.72
N PRO A 120 20.25 10.51 -9.73
CA PRO A 120 21.71 10.41 -9.74
C PRO A 120 22.42 11.44 -8.85
N SER A 121 21.72 12.48 -8.39
CA SER A 121 22.30 13.59 -7.63
C SER A 121 21.31 14.16 -6.62
N LEU A 122 21.83 14.94 -5.67
CA LEU A 122 21.04 15.64 -4.67
C LEU A 122 20.01 16.60 -5.31
N ASP A 123 20.40 17.32 -6.36
CA ASP A 123 19.50 18.23 -7.09
C ASP A 123 18.37 17.48 -7.80
N ALA A 124 18.70 16.35 -8.46
CA ALA A 124 17.69 15.50 -9.10
C ALA A 124 16.70 14.94 -8.08
N ALA A 125 17.19 14.45 -6.94
CA ALA A 125 16.37 13.96 -5.85
C ALA A 125 15.44 15.04 -5.29
N ARG A 126 15.93 16.27 -5.08
CA ARG A 126 15.11 17.41 -4.63
C ARG A 126 14.02 17.77 -5.64
N LYS A 127 14.31 17.68 -6.94
CA LYS A 127 13.31 17.90 -8.00
C LYS A 127 12.25 16.79 -7.98
N PHE A 128 12.67 15.53 -7.96
CA PHE A 128 11.76 14.38 -7.86
C PHE A 128 10.88 14.47 -6.60
N ALA A 129 11.44 14.88 -5.46
CA ALA A 129 10.70 15.00 -4.20
C ALA A 129 9.52 16.00 -4.24
N LYS A 130 9.52 16.96 -5.17
CA LYS A 130 8.42 17.92 -5.36
C LYS A 130 7.20 17.29 -6.03
N ALA A 131 7.42 16.32 -6.92
CA ALA A 131 6.38 15.63 -7.68
C ALA A 131 6.82 14.17 -7.91
N PRO A 132 6.78 13.32 -6.87
CA PRO A 132 7.27 11.95 -6.97
C PRO A 132 6.37 11.14 -7.89
N GLN A 133 7.00 10.31 -8.73
CA GLN A 133 6.33 9.40 -9.65
C GLN A 133 6.83 7.97 -9.44
N PHE A 134 5.91 7.08 -9.11
CA PHE A 134 6.13 5.65 -8.94
C PHE A 134 5.29 4.87 -9.94
N ARG A 135 5.80 3.73 -10.37
CA ARG A 135 5.09 2.76 -11.23
C ARG A 135 5.06 1.42 -10.53
N LEU A 136 3.97 0.69 -10.70
CA LEU A 136 3.89 -0.70 -10.30
C LEU A 136 3.89 -1.54 -11.58
N ILE A 137 4.85 -2.45 -11.69
CA ILE A 137 4.94 -3.39 -12.80
C ILE A 137 4.67 -4.81 -12.33
N ASN A 138 4.06 -5.62 -13.20
CA ASN A 138 3.91 -7.07 -12.97
C ASN A 138 5.16 -7.84 -13.45
N ASN A 139 5.15 -9.15 -13.27
CA ASN A 139 6.17 -10.08 -13.78
C ASN A 139 6.33 -10.09 -15.32
N ALA A 140 5.32 -9.63 -16.07
CA ALA A 140 5.39 -9.43 -17.51
C ALA A 140 5.98 -8.05 -17.92
N ASN A 141 6.47 -7.26 -16.96
CA ASN A 141 6.95 -5.89 -17.13
C ASN A 141 5.88 -4.91 -17.64
N GLU A 142 4.60 -5.23 -17.46
CA GLU A 142 3.50 -4.33 -17.80
C GLU A 142 3.22 -3.40 -16.62
N THR A 143 2.98 -2.12 -16.92
CA THR A 143 2.58 -1.16 -15.89
C THR A 143 1.13 -1.39 -15.51
N VAL A 144 0.88 -1.83 -14.28
CA VAL A 144 -0.46 -2.09 -13.71
C VAL A 144 -0.99 -0.93 -12.86
N GLY A 145 -0.13 0.04 -12.53
CA GLY A 145 -0.51 1.22 -11.77
C GLY A 145 0.55 2.32 -11.83
N GLN A 146 0.10 3.57 -11.70
CA GLN A 146 0.96 4.74 -11.60
C GLN A 146 0.52 5.63 -10.44
N SER A 147 1.49 6.23 -9.76
CA SER A 147 1.19 7.08 -8.62
C SER A 147 0.70 8.46 -9.02
N THR A 148 -0.19 9.01 -8.22
CA THR A 148 -0.60 10.41 -8.26
C THR A 148 -0.15 11.13 -6.99
N ALA A 149 0.34 12.36 -7.12
CA ALA A 149 0.78 13.13 -5.96
C ALA A 149 -0.42 13.51 -5.08
N ILE A 150 -0.34 13.18 -3.78
CA ILE A 150 -1.37 13.55 -2.81
C ILE A 150 -1.07 15.00 -2.38
N LYS A 151 -1.95 15.95 -2.72
CA LYS A 151 -1.77 17.35 -2.27
C LYS A 151 -2.29 17.54 -0.83
N SER A 152 -3.19 16.66 -0.34
CA SER A 152 -3.62 16.55 1.06
C SER A 152 -4.20 15.17 1.42
N TYR A 153 -4.12 14.73 2.69
CA TYR A 153 -4.74 13.48 3.17
C TYR A 153 -6.27 13.43 2.97
N ALA A 154 -6.93 14.60 2.98
CA ALA A 154 -8.35 14.72 2.65
C ALA A 154 -8.62 14.30 1.20
N GLU A 155 -7.71 14.57 0.26
CA GLU A 155 -7.87 14.16 -1.13
C GLU A 155 -7.74 12.66 -1.35
N ALA A 156 -7.02 11.89 -0.53
CA ALA A 156 -6.98 10.43 -0.69
C ALA A 156 -8.35 9.78 -0.37
N SER A 157 -8.99 10.23 0.71
CA SER A 157 -10.36 9.81 1.07
C SER A 157 -11.42 10.41 0.14
N LEU A 158 -11.21 11.62 -0.36
CA LEU A 158 -12.05 12.21 -1.40
C LEU A 158 -11.86 11.49 -2.74
N ILE A 159 -10.66 11.03 -3.12
CA ILE A 159 -10.43 10.25 -4.35
C ILE A 159 -11.13 8.90 -4.26
N ASP A 160 -11.22 8.27 -3.10
CA ASP A 160 -12.03 7.05 -2.91
C ASP A 160 -13.53 7.33 -3.05
N THR A 161 -14.01 8.46 -2.51
CA THR A 161 -15.42 8.88 -2.63
C THR A 161 -15.75 9.32 -4.06
N ILE A 162 -14.83 10.00 -4.72
CA ILE A 162 -14.94 10.52 -6.09
C ILE A 162 -14.80 9.37 -7.09
N THR A 163 -13.91 8.41 -6.90
CA THR A 163 -13.81 7.25 -7.81
C THR A 163 -15.08 6.41 -7.77
N LYS A 164 -15.63 6.15 -6.57
CA LYS A 164 -16.94 5.49 -6.42
C LYS A 164 -18.10 6.30 -7.01
N ALA A 165 -18.02 7.63 -6.98
CA ALA A 165 -19.00 8.53 -7.60
C ALA A 165 -18.82 8.68 -9.13
N PHE A 166 -17.62 8.50 -9.66
CA PHE A 166 -17.33 8.58 -11.10
C PHE A 166 -17.60 7.26 -11.83
N GLU A 167 -17.45 6.10 -11.17
CA GLU A 167 -17.92 4.81 -11.71
C GLU A 167 -19.44 4.78 -11.92
N SER A 168 -20.20 5.57 -11.16
CA SER A 168 -21.65 5.74 -11.35
C SER A 168 -22.04 6.83 -12.35
N THR A 169 -21.08 7.59 -12.90
CA THR A 169 -21.35 8.77 -13.75
C THR A 169 -20.60 8.75 -15.10
N GLN A 170 -20.42 7.57 -15.71
CA GLN A 170 -20.14 7.49 -17.16
C GLN A 170 -21.35 7.86 -18.03
N ASN A 171 -22.38 8.50 -17.47
CA ASN A 171 -23.45 9.14 -18.24
C ASN A 171 -23.56 10.63 -17.86
N SER A 172 -22.93 11.45 -18.70
CA SER A 172 -23.29 12.83 -19.08
C SER A 172 -22.95 14.00 -18.13
N ASP A 173 -21.90 14.72 -18.55
CA ASP A 173 -21.69 16.17 -18.71
C ASP A 173 -22.21 17.24 -17.72
N ALA A 174 -21.38 18.29 -17.70
CA ALA A 174 -21.36 19.50 -16.88
C ALA A 174 -22.64 20.37 -16.86
N GLN A 175 -22.67 21.23 -15.82
CA GLN A 175 -23.57 22.37 -15.52
C GLN A 175 -24.77 22.06 -14.62
N THR A 176 -24.73 22.53 -13.36
CA THR A 176 -25.74 23.37 -12.66
C THR A 176 -25.51 23.27 -11.14
N GLN A 177 -24.81 24.25 -10.57
CA GLN A 177 -24.33 24.26 -9.18
C GLN A 177 -25.43 24.54 -8.12
N ALA A 178 -26.67 24.14 -8.41
CA ALA A 178 -27.80 24.18 -7.48
C ALA A 178 -28.89 23.15 -7.85
N GLN A 179 -28.55 22.00 -8.45
CA GLN A 179 -29.36 20.79 -8.24
C GLN A 179 -29.11 20.39 -6.78
N THR A 180 -30.11 20.69 -5.97
CA THR A 180 -29.93 21.01 -4.57
C THR A 180 -29.50 19.77 -3.79
N HIS A 181 -28.69 19.91 -2.73
CA HIS A 181 -28.38 18.79 -1.82
C HIS A 181 -29.66 18.06 -1.35
N LEU A 182 -30.80 18.75 -1.33
CA LEU A 182 -32.11 18.20 -1.09
C LEU A 182 -32.59 17.24 -2.19
N ASP A 183 -32.31 17.51 -3.46
CA ASP A 183 -32.67 16.63 -4.58
C ASP A 183 -31.82 15.37 -4.58
N LEU A 184 -30.54 15.47 -4.22
CA LEU A 184 -29.67 14.31 -3.99
C LEU A 184 -30.19 13.46 -2.82
N LEU A 185 -30.58 14.08 -1.70
CA LEU A 185 -31.16 13.36 -0.57
C LEU A 185 -32.48 12.66 -0.94
N LYS A 186 -33.35 13.30 -1.73
CA LYS A 186 -34.60 12.68 -2.21
C LYS A 186 -34.35 11.49 -3.13
N ASP A 187 -33.34 11.60 -4.01
CA ASP A 187 -32.97 10.51 -4.91
C ASP A 187 -32.39 9.31 -4.15
N VAL A 188 -31.47 9.56 -3.22
CA VAL A 188 -30.91 8.53 -2.33
C VAL A 188 -32.02 7.86 -1.51
N TRP A 189 -32.98 8.65 -1.01
CA TRP A 189 -34.14 8.14 -0.27
C TRP A 189 -35.06 7.23 -1.12
N GLY A 190 -35.23 7.56 -2.41
CA GLY A 190 -36.05 6.76 -3.32
C GLY A 190 -35.43 5.41 -3.68
N ARG A 191 -34.10 5.32 -3.67
CA ARG A 191 -33.35 4.10 -4.03
C ARG A 191 -33.04 3.20 -2.82
N ALA A 192 -33.07 3.74 -1.61
CA ALA A 192 -32.81 3.00 -0.38
C ALA A 192 -33.85 1.90 -0.14
N THR A 193 -33.39 0.76 0.35
CA THR A 193 -34.23 -0.36 0.82
C THR A 193 -35.02 0.02 2.08
N PRO A 194 -36.06 -0.74 2.47
CA PRO A 194 -36.81 -0.48 3.69
C PRO A 194 -35.91 -0.41 4.94
N ASP A 195 -34.97 -1.35 5.08
CA ASP A 195 -34.05 -1.44 6.22
C ASP A 195 -33.12 -0.22 6.32
N GLU A 196 -32.61 0.26 5.18
CA GLU A 196 -31.74 1.45 5.12
C GLU A 196 -32.50 2.73 5.50
N ARG A 197 -33.78 2.82 5.13
CA ARG A 197 -34.63 3.97 5.50
C ARG A 197 -34.93 4.00 7.00
N GLU A 198 -35.15 2.85 7.62
CA GLU A 198 -35.35 2.75 9.07
C GLU A 198 -34.09 3.16 9.85
N ALA A 199 -32.92 2.69 9.42
CA ALA A 199 -31.64 3.07 10.02
C ALA A 199 -31.39 4.59 9.94
N PHE A 200 -31.70 5.21 8.79
CA PHE A 200 -31.56 6.65 8.61
C PHE A 200 -32.54 7.45 9.49
N GLN A 201 -33.77 6.97 9.67
CA GLN A 201 -34.74 7.60 10.58
C GLN A 201 -34.29 7.55 12.04
N LEU A 202 -33.73 6.42 12.48
CA LEU A 202 -33.15 6.30 13.82
C LEU A 202 -32.00 7.28 14.03
N TRP A 203 -31.16 7.49 13.02
CA TRP A 203 -30.08 8.47 13.07
C TRP A 203 -30.58 9.92 13.20
N LEU A 204 -31.65 10.30 12.50
CA LEU A 204 -32.24 11.65 12.61
C LEU A 204 -32.70 11.97 14.03
N THR A 205 -33.20 10.98 14.77
CA THR A 205 -33.63 11.17 16.17
C THR A 205 -32.48 11.35 17.15
N GLN A 206 -31.25 10.99 16.76
CA GLN A 206 -30.05 11.11 17.59
C GLN A 206 -29.29 12.42 17.33
N GLN A 207 -29.71 13.21 16.33
CA GLN A 207 -29.06 14.48 16.04
C GLN A 207 -29.42 15.53 17.10
N PRO A 208 -28.42 16.21 17.71
CA PRO A 208 -28.68 17.35 18.57
C PRO A 208 -29.30 18.51 17.76
N LYS A 209 -30.34 19.15 18.31
CA LYS A 209 -30.95 20.35 17.73
C LYS A 209 -30.11 21.60 17.96
#